data_AF-A0A1C2I807-F1
#
_entry.id   AF-A0A1C2I807-F1
#
_cell.length_a   1.000
_cell.length_b   1.000
_cell.length_c   1.000
_cell.angle_alpha   90.00
_cell.angle_beta   90.00
_cell.angle_gamma   90.00
#
_symmetry.space_group_name_H-M   'P 1'
#
loop_
_entity.id
_entity.type
_entity.pdbx_description
1 polymer ?
#
loop_
_entity_poly.entity_id
_entity_poly.type
_entity_poly.pdbx_seq_one_letter_code
_entity_poly.pdbx_strand_id
1 'polypeptide(L)' 'MQDTNRILNCLRGGPMTSIEMACTLHLTMNRIQSILNELAAQRSIYARRWVTDASDNQIPLWELEDADSIA' A
#
# COMPACT_ATOMS: atom_id res chain seq x y z
N MET A 1 -8.99 -3.61 12.32
CA MET A 1 -7.80 -3.05 13.00
C MET A 1 -6.55 -3.91 12.83
N GLN A 2 -6.60 -5.24 13.02
CA GLN A 2 -5.40 -6.08 12.87
C GLN A 2 -4.79 -6.05 11.45
N ASP A 3 -5.62 -6.13 10.40
CA ASP A 3 -5.13 -6.07 9.02
C ASP A 3 -4.50 -4.73 8.64
N THR A 4 -5.06 -3.62 9.15
CA THR A 4 -4.52 -2.26 8.94
C THR A 4 -3.09 -2.16 9.45
N ASN A 5 -2.84 -2.62 10.68
CA ASN A 5 -1.50 -2.62 11.26
C ASN A 5 -0.54 -3.53 10.48
N ARG A 6 -1.03 -4.65 9.94
CA ARG A 6 -0.22 -5.55 9.10
C ARG A 6 0.19 -4.89 7.79
N ILE A 7 -0.72 -4.18 7.13
CA ILE A 7 -0.42 -3.41 5.90
C ILE A 7 0.58 -2.30 6.19
N LEU A 8 0.39 -1.53 7.27
CA LEU A 8 1.34 -0.48 7.66
C LEU A 8 2.72 -1.07 7.96
N ASN A 9 2.80 -2.24 8.61
CA ASN A 9 4.07 -2.92 8.85
C ASN A 9 4.75 -3.37 7.55
N CYS A 10 4.01 -3.84 6.53
CA CYS A 10 4.58 -4.11 5.21
C CYS A 10 5.19 -2.83 4.60
N LEU A 11 4.46 -1.72 4.67
CA LEU A 11 4.90 -0.43 4.13
C LEU A 11 6.07 0.19 4.88
N ARG A 12 6.24 -0.10 6.17
CA ARG A 12 7.45 0.27 6.94
C ARG A 12 8.70 -0.45 6.44
N GLY A 13 8.55 -1.64 5.86
CA GLY A 13 9.64 -2.38 5.22
C GLY A 13 10.03 -1.82 3.85
N GLY A 14 9.18 -0.98 3.26
CA GLY A 14 9.40 -0.31 1.99
C GLY A 14 8.14 -0.21 1.13
N PRO A 15 8.24 0.49 -0.01
CA PRO A 15 7.16 0.60 -0.99
C PRO A 15 6.70 -0.78 -1.48
N MET A 16 5.39 -1.00 -1.58
CA MET A 16 4.84 -2.29 -1.97
C MET A 16 3.55 -2.14 -2.78
N THR A 17 3.33 -3.02 -3.75
CA THR A 17 2.09 -3.08 -4.52
C THR A 17 0.98 -3.79 -3.75
N SER A 18 -0.27 -3.55 -4.14
CA SER A 18 -1.43 -4.25 -3.56
C SER A 18 -1.38 -5.77 -3.74
N ILE A 19 -0.78 -6.25 -4.84
CA ILE A 19 -0.60 -7.68 -5.12
C ILE A 19 0.44 -8.29 -4.18
N GLU A 20 1.60 -7.66 -4.03
CA GLU A 20 2.64 -8.12 -3.11
C GLU A 20 2.14 -8.15 -1.66
N MET A 21 1.35 -7.15 -1.25
CA MET A 21 0.70 -7.15 0.08
C MET A 21 -0.29 -8.29 0.23
N ALA A 22 -1.12 -8.56 -0.78
CA ALA A 22 -2.10 -9.65 -0.75
C ALA A 22 -1.39 -11.01 -0.58
N CYS A 23 -0.32 -11.24 -1.33
CA CYS A 23 0.51 -12.44 -1.22
C CYS A 23 1.18 -12.56 0.15
N THR A 24 1.80 -11.48 0.64
CA THR A 24 2.54 -11.46 1.92
C THR A 24 1.62 -11.65 3.12
N LEU A 25 0.42 -11.05 3.09
CA LEU A 25 -0.51 -11.06 4.21
C LEU A 25 -1.56 -12.18 4.13
N HIS A 26 -1.59 -12.92 3.02
CA HIS A 26 -2.62 -13.90 2.70
C HIS A 26 -4.03 -13.31 2.81
N LEU A 27 -4.22 -12.11 2.26
CA LEU A 27 -5.50 -11.39 2.25
C LEU A 27 -6.03 -11.28 0.83
N THR A 28 -7.35 -11.14 0.70
CA THR A 28 -7.98 -10.93 -0.62
C THR A 28 -7.69 -9.52 -1.13
N MET A 29 -7.64 -9.36 -2.47
CA MET A 29 -7.44 -8.05 -3.10
C MET A 29 -8.49 -7.02 -2.67
N ASN A 30 -9.76 -7.43 -2.55
CA ASN A 30 -10.84 -6.55 -2.06
C ASN A 30 -10.55 -6.03 -0.64
N ARG A 31 -10.03 -6.90 0.23
CA ARG A 31 -9.68 -6.51 1.60
C ARG A 31 -8.51 -5.53 1.62
N ILE A 32 -7.46 -5.80 0.85
CA ILE A 32 -6.31 -4.91 0.70
C ILE A 32 -6.76 -3.53 0.18
N GLN A 33 -7.50 -3.50 -0.93
CA GLN A 33 -7.98 -2.25 -1.54
C GLN A 33 -8.85 -1.43 -0.59
N SER A 34 -9.77 -2.08 0.14
CA SER A 34 -10.60 -1.39 1.14
C SER A 34 -9.73 -0.67 2.17
N ILE A 35 -8.72 -1.34 2.72
CA ILE A 35 -7.86 -0.76 3.76
C ILE A 35 -6.94 0.32 3.17
N LEU A 36 -6.38 0.10 1.97
CA LEU A 36 -5.55 1.11 1.31
C LEU A 36 -6.35 2.39 1.03
N ASN A 37 -7.60 2.26 0.59
CA ASN A 37 -8.48 3.41 0.37
C ASN A 37 -8.78 4.15 1.67
N GLU A 38 -9.05 3.43 2.77
CA GLU A 38 -9.24 4.02 4.11
C GLU A 38 -7.99 4.78 4.58
N LEU A 39 -6.81 4.18 4.45
CA LEU A 39 -5.53 4.78 4.85
C LEU A 39 -5.16 5.98 3.98
N ALA A 40 -5.41 5.93 2.68
CA ALA A 40 -5.17 7.03 1.77
C ALA A 40 -6.11 8.22 2.05
N ALA A 41 -7.38 7.95 2.38
CA ALA A 41 -8.33 8.98 2.81
C ALA A 41 -7.89 9.67 4.12
N GLN A 42 -7.22 8.93 5.00
CA GLN A 42 -6.60 9.43 6.23
C GLN A 42 -5.21 10.06 6.00
N ARG A 43 -4.75 10.14 4.74
CA ARG A 43 -3.41 10.60 4.35
C ARG A 43 -2.25 9.81 4.95
N SER A 44 -2.49 8.63 5.52
CA SER A 44 -1.42 7.83 6.12
C SER A 44 -0.49 7.18 5.09
N ILE A 45 -0.96 7.03 3.85
CA ILE A 45 -0.22 6.40 2.74
C ILE A 45 -0.50 7.12 1.43
N TYR A 46 0.41 6.97 0.47
CA TYR A 46 0.29 7.52 -0.88
C TYR A 46 0.80 6.53 -1.94
N ALA A 47 0.31 6.68 -3.16
CA ALA A 47 0.85 6.00 -4.34
C ALA A 47 1.46 7.03 -5.30
N ARG A 48 2.71 7.45 -5.02
CA ARG A 48 3.42 8.44 -5.86
C ARG A 48 4.07 7.79 -7.09
N ARG A 49 4.37 6.49 -7.00
CA ARG A 49 5.07 5.72 -8.02
C ARG A 49 4.18 4.60 -8.54
N TRP A 50 4.52 4.17 -9.75
CA TRP A 50 3.83 3.10 -10.44
C TRP A 50 4.87 2.11 -10.96
N VAL A 51 4.53 0.84 -10.95
CA VAL A 51 5.32 -0.23 -11.55
C VAL A 51 4.53 -0.86 -12.68
N THR A 52 5.22 -1.27 -13.75
CA THR A 52 4.60 -1.96 -14.88
C THR A 52 4.71 -3.46 -14.67
N ASP A 53 3.59 -4.18 -14.75
CA ASP A 53 3.59 -5.64 -14.68
C ASP A 53 3.97 -6.29 -16.03
N ALA A 54 4.03 -7.62 -16.06
CA ALA A 54 4.35 -8.38 -17.27
C ALA A 54 3.31 -8.24 -18.41
N SER A 55 2.11 -7.72 -18.09
CA SER A 55 1.02 -7.48 -19.03
C SER A 55 0.92 -6.01 -19.45
N ASP A 56 1.95 -5.20 -19.16
CA ASP A 56 2.01 -3.77 -19.41
C ASP A 56 0.97 -2.93 -18.63
N ASN A 57 0.42 -3.48 -17.55
CA ASN A 57 -0.47 -2.73 -16.66
C ASN A 57 0.34 -1.90 -15.67
N GLN A 58 -0.09 -0.66 -15.45
CA GLN A 58 0.46 0.18 -14.38
C GLN A 58 -0.20 -0.14 -13.04
N ILE A 59 0.61 -0.54 -12.07
CA ILE A 59 0.19 -0.89 -10.72
C ILE A 59 0.73 0.17 -9.75
N PRO A 60 -0.12 0.74 -8.88
CA PRO A 60 0.33 1.72 -7.90
C PRO A 60 1.25 1.06 -6.87
N LEU A 61 2.38 1.72 -6.61
CA LEU A 61 3.30 1.38 -5.55
C LEU A 61 2.97 2.23 -4.33
N TRP A 62 2.51 1.59 -3.26
CA TRP A 62 2.06 2.26 -2.04
C TRP A 62 3.21 2.47 -1.07
N GLU A 63 3.20 3.62 -0.41
CA GLU A 63 4.25 4.09 0.49
C GLU A 63 3.62 4.80 1.69
N LEU A 64 4.30 4.81 2.84
CA LEU A 64 3.88 5.63 3.98
C LEU A 64 4.03 7.12 3.63
N GLU A 65 3.18 7.96 4.21
CA GLU A 65 3.46 9.39 4.25
C GLU A 65 4.67 9.62 5.17
N ASP A 66 5.76 10.15 4.63
CA ASP A 66 6.90 10.57 5.44
C ASP A 66 6.44 11.68 6.39
N ALA A 67 6.58 11.44 7.70
CA ALA A 67 6.31 12.43 8.73
C ALA A 67 7.20 13.69 8.61
N ASP A 68 8.25 13.64 7.77
CA ASP A 68 9.20 14.74 7.51
C ASP A 68 8.81 15.64 6.32
N SER A 69 7.65 15.49 5.69
CA SER A 69 7.22 16.39 4.59
C SER A 69 6.73 17.78 5.08
N ILE A 70 6.97 18.13 6.34
CA ILE A 70 6.81 19.50 6.88
C ILE A 70 8.12 19.90 7.57
N ALA A 71 9.10 20.32 6.77
CA ALA A 71 10.27 21.07 7.23
C ALA A 71 10.58 22.19 6.22
#